data_AF-A0A379EYV3-F1
#
_entry.id   AF-A0A379EYV3-F1
#
_cell.length_a   1.000
_cell.length_b   1.000
_cell.length_c   1.000
_cell.angle_alpha   90.00
_cell.angle_beta   90.00
_cell.angle_gamma   90.00
#
_symmetry.space_group_name_H-M   'P 1'
#
loop_
_entity.id
_entity.type
_entity.pdbx_description
1 polymer ?
#
loop_
_entity_poly.entity_id
_entity_poly.type
_entity_poly.pdbx_seq_one_letter_code
_entity_poly.pdbx_strand_id
1 'polypeptide(L)'
;MIERHGSWYDIFDERGKKTKSVSENIGEIMGHSSNFFIVLKGSWYDLYDGQGKKYKSLSSNIGMFVSVSGDTFVVRKGSWLDTYDRFGKKVSSRAAR
;
A
#
# COMPACT_ATOMS: atom_id res chain seq x y z
N MET A 1 -5.35 11.17 3.14
CA MET A 1 -6.57 10.33 3.08
C MET A 1 -6.82 9.92 1.63
N ILE A 2 -7.45 8.76 1.40
CA ILE A 2 -7.82 8.34 0.04
C ILE A 2 -9.30 7.94 0.02
N GLU A 3 -10.05 8.49 -0.93
CA GLU A 3 -11.47 8.17 -1.13
C GLU A 3 -11.70 7.59 -2.51
N ARG A 4 -12.63 6.63 -2.63
CA ARG A 4 -13.07 6.13 -3.93
C ARG A 4 -14.30 6.91 -4.38
N HIS A 5 -14.22 7.51 -5.56
CA HIS A 5 -15.32 8.22 -6.20
C HIS A 5 -15.51 7.72 -7.63
N GLY A 6 -16.53 6.87 -7.83
CA GLY A 6 -16.74 6.17 -9.10
C GLY A 6 -15.51 5.37 -9.52
N SER A 7 -15.01 5.65 -10.72
CA SER A 7 -13.83 5.01 -11.31
C SER A 7 -12.48 5.65 -10.96
N TRP A 8 -12.45 6.44 -9.88
CA TRP A 8 -11.28 7.18 -9.45
C TRP A 8 -11.04 7.01 -7.95
N TYR A 9 -9.77 7.09 -7.57
CA TYR A 9 -9.34 7.32 -6.21
C TYR A 9 -8.83 8.76 -6.09
N ASP A 10 -9.45 9.51 -5.19
CA ASP A 10 -9.05 10.86 -4.84
C ASP A 10 -8.12 10.83 -3.64
N ILE A 11 -6.95 11.45 -3.80
CA ILE A 11 -5.91 11.53 -2.79
C ILE A 11 -5.96 12.92 -2.18
N PHE A 12 -5.97 12.96 -0.85
CA PHE A 12 -6.03 14.18 -0.06
C PHE A 12 -4.79 14.28 0.83
N ASP A 13 -4.25 15.48 0.95
CA ASP A 13 -3.21 15.78 1.92
C ASP A 13 -3.74 15.75 3.37
N GLU A 14 -2.85 15.98 4.34
CA GLU A 14 -3.17 15.99 5.76
C GLU A 14 -4.12 17.13 6.17
N ARG A 15 -4.27 18.16 5.33
CA ARG A 15 -5.20 19.29 5.55
C ARG A 15 -6.56 19.05 4.90
N GLY A 16 -6.79 17.88 4.31
CA GLY A 16 -8.02 17.54 3.61
C GLY A 16 -8.14 18.18 2.22
N LYS A 17 -7.06 18.76 1.68
CA LYS A 17 -7.07 19.28 0.31
C LYS A 17 -6.78 18.13 -0.65
N LYS A 18 -7.65 17.98 -1.66
CA LYS A 18 -7.43 17.05 -2.77
C LYS A 18 -6.15 17.42 -3.53
N THR A 19 -5.19 16.50 -3.57
CA THR A 19 -3.93 16.66 -4.28
C THR A 19 -3.95 16.01 -5.65
N LYS A 20 -4.68 14.89 -5.81
CA LYS A 20 -4.69 14.13 -7.07
C LYS A 20 -5.93 13.24 -7.20
N SER A 21 -6.25 12.88 -8.43
CA SER A 21 -7.13 11.75 -8.78
C SER A 21 -6.35 10.72 -9.59
N VAL A 22 -6.47 9.45 -9.23
CA VAL A 22 -5.89 8.32 -9.98
C VAL A 22 -6.99 7.35 -10.37
N SER A 23 -6.93 6.84 -11.60
CA SER A 23 -7.96 5.91 -12.10
C SER A 23 -7.94 4.60 -11.31
N GLU A 24 -9.11 3.98 -11.09
CA GLU A 24 -9.21 2.68 -10.42
C GLU A 24 -8.47 1.55 -11.17
N ASN A 25 -8.10 1.77 -12.44
CA ASN A 25 -7.26 0.89 -13.24
C ASN A 25 -5.85 0.63 -12.65
N ILE A 26 -5.45 1.38 -11.60
CA ILE A 26 -4.24 1.06 -10.83
C ILE A 26 -4.38 -0.23 -10.01
N GLY A 27 -5.61 -0.67 -9.69
CA GLY A 27 -5.89 -1.84 -8.86
C GLY A 27 -6.65 -1.49 -7.59
N GLU A 28 -6.69 -2.44 -6.65
CA GLU A 28 -7.39 -2.32 -5.37
C GLU A 28 -6.47 -1.71 -4.31
N ILE A 29 -6.91 -0.66 -3.63
CA ILE A 29 -6.15 -0.08 -2.50
C ILE A 29 -6.25 -1.02 -1.31
N MET A 30 -5.10 -1.55 -0.88
CA MET A 30 -5.01 -2.46 0.28
C MET A 30 -4.92 -1.69 1.60
N GLY A 31 -4.19 -0.57 1.60
CA GLY A 31 -3.98 0.24 2.79
C GLY A 31 -3.13 1.47 2.49
N HIS A 32 -3.17 2.44 3.39
CA HIS A 32 -2.46 3.71 3.25
C HIS A 32 -1.94 4.23 4.60
N SER A 33 -0.91 5.07 4.53
CA SER A 33 -0.50 5.97 5.60
C SER A 33 -0.45 7.41 5.06
N SER A 34 0.09 8.36 5.85
CA SER A 34 0.33 9.73 5.39
C SER A 34 1.32 9.79 4.23
N ASN A 35 2.28 8.87 4.19
CA ASN A 35 3.45 8.95 3.31
C ASN A 35 3.34 8.10 2.04
N PHE A 36 2.59 7.00 2.07
CA PHE A 36 2.50 6.06 0.96
C PHE A 36 1.21 5.23 1.04
N PHE A 37 0.86 4.58 -0.06
CA PHE A 37 -0.22 3.61 -0.10
C PHE A 37 0.14 2.41 -0.97
N ILE A 38 -0.59 1.32 -0.75
CA ILE A 38 -0.34 0.02 -1.38
C ILE A 38 -1.56 -0.35 -2.21
N VAL A 39 -1.30 -0.80 -3.44
CA VAL A 39 -2.32 -1.25 -4.38
C VAL A 39 -2.03 -2.68 -4.80
N LEU A 40 -3.04 -3.55 -4.77
CA LEU A 40 -2.96 -4.88 -5.35
C LEU A 40 -3.46 -4.81 -6.80
N LYS A 41 -2.57 -5.15 -7.75
CA LYS A 41 -2.88 -5.25 -9.18
C LYS A 41 -2.42 -6.59 -9.72
N GLY A 42 -3.37 -7.51 -9.91
CA GLY A 42 -3.05 -8.89 -10.30
C GLY A 42 -2.17 -9.56 -9.23
N SER A 43 -0.96 -9.96 -9.60
CA SER A 43 0.00 -10.64 -8.69
C SER A 43 1.09 -9.72 -8.15
N TRP A 44 0.79 -8.41 -8.04
CA TRP A 44 1.75 -7.39 -7.61
C TRP A 44 1.14 -6.46 -6.57
N TYR A 45 1.90 -6.20 -5.50
CA TYR A 45 1.71 -5.04 -4.65
C TYR A 45 2.51 -3.87 -5.21
N ASP A 46 1.81 -2.91 -5.78
CA ASP A 46 2.36 -1.66 -6.26
C ASP A 46 2.40 -0.64 -5.10
N LEU A 47 3.56 -0.05 -4.85
CA LEU A 47 3.77 0.96 -3.82
C LEU A 47 3.77 2.36 -4.45
N TYR A 48 2.92 3.23 -3.93
CA TYR A 48 2.73 4.59 -4.38
C TYR A 48 3.07 5.58 -3.28
N ASP A 49 3.64 6.72 -3.63
CA ASP A 49 3.84 7.81 -2.67
C ASP A 49 2.52 8.52 -2.34
N GLY A 50 2.52 9.38 -1.33
CA GLY A 50 1.35 10.19 -0.96
C GLY A 50 0.86 11.15 -2.04
N GLN A 51 1.55 11.25 -3.18
CA GLN A 51 1.16 12.05 -4.35
C GLN A 51 0.69 11.16 -5.52
N GLY A 52 0.43 9.87 -5.26
CA GLY A 52 -0.09 8.94 -6.26
C GLY A 52 0.88 8.65 -7.39
N LYS A 53 2.19 8.69 -7.15
CA LYS A 53 3.21 8.19 -8.08
C LYS A 53 3.67 6.81 -7.64
N LYS A 54 3.53 5.82 -8.52
CA LYS A 54 4.10 4.49 -8.31
C LYS A 54 5.61 4.57 -8.33
N TYR A 55 6.27 3.96 -7.34
CA TYR A 55 7.74 3.88 -7.29
C TYR A 55 8.28 2.46 -7.12
N LYS A 56 7.45 1.47 -6.78
CA LYS A 56 7.89 0.07 -6.65
C LYS A 56 6.75 -0.90 -6.97
N SER A 57 7.10 -2.09 -7.43
CA SER A 57 6.22 -3.25 -7.51
C SER A 57 6.89 -4.42 -6.79
N LEU A 58 6.13 -5.14 -5.96
CA LEU A 58 6.56 -6.34 -5.27
C LEU A 58 5.66 -7.49 -5.67
N SER A 59 6.23 -8.67 -5.95
CA SER A 59 5.41 -9.85 -6.23
C SER A 59 4.55 -10.19 -5.01
N SER A 60 3.28 -10.54 -5.22
CA SER A 60 2.39 -10.98 -4.14
C SER A 60 2.86 -12.28 -3.46
N ASN A 61 3.87 -12.97 -4.03
CA ASN A 61 4.56 -14.11 -3.41
C ASN A 61 5.30 -13.76 -2.11
N ILE A 62 5.42 -12.48 -1.76
CA ILE A 62 5.89 -12.05 -0.43
C ILE A 62 4.88 -12.38 0.68
N GLY A 63 3.60 -12.59 0.34
CA GLY A 63 2.55 -12.91 1.31
C GLY A 63 1.25 -12.14 1.07
N MET A 64 0.25 -12.39 1.91
CA MET A 64 -1.02 -11.67 1.91
C MET A 64 -0.89 -10.38 2.72
N PHE A 65 -1.31 -9.24 2.17
CA PHE A 65 -1.33 -7.97 2.91
C PHE A 65 -2.16 -8.08 4.21
N VAL A 66 -1.67 -7.46 5.28
CA VAL A 66 -2.34 -7.44 6.60
C VAL A 66 -2.67 -6.01 7.01
N SER A 67 -1.68 -5.11 7.05
CA SER A 67 -1.88 -3.74 7.54
C SER A 67 -0.76 -2.81 7.10
N VAL A 68 -1.04 -1.51 7.05
CA VAL A 68 -0.04 -0.43 7.00
C VAL A 68 0.03 0.25 8.37
N SER A 69 1.23 0.60 8.83
CA SER A 69 1.46 1.39 10.03
C SER A 69 2.70 2.27 9.88
N GLY A 70 2.52 3.59 9.95
CA GLY A 70 3.61 4.55 9.71
C GLY A 70 4.24 4.39 8.34
N ASP A 71 5.57 4.18 8.31
CA ASP A 71 6.37 3.92 7.10
C ASP A 71 6.59 2.42 6.84
N THR A 72 5.74 1.55 7.40
CA THR A 72 5.85 0.10 7.23
C THR A 72 4.52 -0.54 6.86
N PHE A 73 4.59 -1.73 6.27
CA PHE A 73 3.44 -2.59 6.07
C PHE A 73 3.77 -4.03 6.42
N VAL A 74 2.74 -4.78 6.79
CA VAL A 74 2.85 -6.18 7.21
C VAL A 74 2.18 -7.06 6.17
N VAL A 75 2.85 -8.16 5.83
CA VAL A 75 2.28 -9.25 5.04
C VAL A 75 2.37 -10.56 5.81
N ARG A 76 1.41 -11.46 5.62
CA ARG A 76 1.42 -12.80 6.16
C ARG A 76 1.91 -13.78 5.11
N LYS A 77 2.98 -14.51 5.41
CA LYS A 77 3.51 -15.59 4.58
C LYS A 77 3.53 -16.88 5.39
N GLY A 78 2.50 -17.71 5.21
CA GLY A 78 2.30 -18.91 6.03
C GLY A 78 2.16 -18.57 7.52
N SER A 79 3.06 -19.11 8.34
CA SER A 79 3.12 -18.90 9.79
C SER A 79 3.93 -17.67 10.22
N TRP A 80 4.30 -16.79 9.29
CA TRP A 80 5.10 -15.60 9.55
C TRP A 80 4.37 -14.31 9.18
N LEU A 81 4.57 -13.28 9.99
CA LEU A 81 4.25 -11.89 9.70
C LEU A 81 5.54 -11.15 9.38
N ASP A 82 5.70 -10.80 8.12
CA ASP A 82 6.87 -10.06 7.62
C ASP A 82 6.53 -8.57 7.54
N THR A 83 7.38 -7.75 8.13
CA THR A 83 7.26 -6.28 8.07
C THR A 83 8.22 -5.75 7.03
N TYR A 84 7.70 -4.91 6.15
CA TYR A 84 8.43 -4.24 5.09
C TYR A 84 8.38 -2.73 5.33
N ASP A 85 9.46 -2.03 5.02
CA ASP A 85 9.44 -0.57 4.95
C ASP A 85 8.66 -0.10 3.71
N ARG A 86 8.38 1.20 3.64
CA ARG A 86 7.70 1.84 2.50
C ARG A 86 8.42 1.64 1.17
N PHE A 87 9.70 1.30 1.13
CA PHE A 87 10.46 1.05 -0.09
C PHE A 87 10.43 -0.42 -0.53
N GLY A 88 9.74 -1.27 0.23
CA GLY A 88 9.59 -2.69 -0.05
C GLY A 88 10.76 -3.54 0.43
N LYS A 89 11.60 -3.04 1.34
CA LYS A 89 12.65 -3.82 2.00
C LYS A 89 12.07 -4.47 3.26
N LYS A 90 12.25 -5.78 3.40
CA LYS A 90 11.89 -6.50 4.62
C LYS A 90 12.78 -6.01 5.78
N VAL A 91 12.17 -5.55 6.86
CA VAL A 91 12.87 -5.02 8.05
C VAL A 91 12.76 -5.94 9.26
N SER A 92 11.71 -6.76 9.35
CA SER A 92 11.57 -7.74 10.44
C SER A 92 10.63 -8.89 10.06
N SER A 93 10.63 -9.93 10.88
CA SER A 93 9.72 -11.08 10.77
C SER A 93 9.39 -11.59 12.16
N ARG A 94 8.13 -12.00 12.39
CA ARG A 94 7.69 -12.66 13.62
C ARG A 94 6.69 -13.77 13.33
N ALA A 95 6.59 -14.75 14.21
CA ALA A 95 5.57 -15.79 14.07
C ALA A 95 4.16 -15.17 14.13
N ALA A 96 3.28 -15.62 13.23
CA ALA A 96 1.86 -15.35 13.27
C ALA A 96 1.27 -16.20 14.40
N ARG A 97 0.88 -15.55 15.49
CA ARG A 97 0.15 -16.18 16.59
C ARG A 97 -1.35 -16.12 16.32
#